data_AF-A0A811PDJ2-F1
#
_entry.id   AF-A0A811PDJ2-F1
#
_cell.length_a   1.000
_cell.length_b   1.000
_cell.length_c   1.000
_cell.angle_alpha   90.00
_cell.angle_beta   90.00
_cell.angle_gamma   90.00
#
_symmetry.space_group_name_H-M   'P 1'
#
loop_
_entity.id
_entity.type
_entity.pdbx_description
1 polymer ?
#
loop_
_entity_poly.entity_id
_entity_poly.type
_entity_poly.pdbx_seq_one_letter_code
_entity_poly.pdbx_strand_id
1 'polypeptide(L)'
;MSRLYIDEDVVQNDGFTWRFTGFYGEPHTNKKTLSWKALRTFHAARKHPWLCLGDFNEILLSCEKEGGQPRPQRCMDKFRDALEDCSLTDLGFAGDPL
;
A
#
# COMPACT_ATOMS: atom_id res chain seq x y z
N MET A 1 2.25 -1.06 19.47
CA MET A 1 1.61 -1.54 18.23
C MET A 1 0.97 -0.36 17.52
N SER A 2 1.29 -0.18 16.25
CA SER A 2 0.59 0.80 15.40
C SER A 2 -0.88 0.40 15.27
N ARG A 3 -1.80 1.37 15.29
CA ARG A 3 -3.23 1.13 15.07
C ARG A 3 -3.60 0.95 13.59
N LEU A 4 -2.63 1.11 12.69
CA LEU A 4 -2.84 1.25 11.25
C LEU A 4 -2.04 0.23 10.41
N TYR A 5 -1.11 -0.51 11.01
CA TYR A 5 -0.34 -1.50 10.27
C TYR A 5 0.29 -2.54 11.20
N ILE A 6 0.55 -3.71 10.62
CA ILE A 6 1.35 -4.80 11.19
C ILE A 6 2.53 -5.00 10.24
N ASP A 7 3.75 -5.10 10.75
CA ASP A 7 4.97 -5.27 9.96
C ASP A 7 5.86 -6.33 10.62
N GLU A 8 6.03 -7.48 9.97
CA GLU A 8 6.70 -8.65 10.54
C GLU A 8 7.56 -9.38 9.50
N ASP A 9 8.65 -9.99 9.97
CA ASP A 9 9.47 -10.88 9.15
C ASP A 9 8.92 -12.31 9.20
N VAL A 10 8.78 -12.93 8.03
CA VAL A 10 8.31 -14.29 7.84
C VAL A 10 9.48 -15.15 7.40
N VAL A 11 9.83 -16.14 8.22
CA VAL A 11 10.91 -17.09 7.95
C VAL A 11 10.30 -18.40 7.42
N GLN A 12 10.71 -18.82 6.24
CA GLN A 12 10.29 -20.08 5.63
C GLN A 12 11.14 -21.26 6.15
N ASN A 13 10.68 -22.49 5.89
CA ASN A 13 11.36 -23.72 6.34
C ASN A 13 12.77 -23.89 5.74
N ASP A 14 13.04 -23.31 4.58
CA ASP A 14 14.34 -23.31 3.90
C ASP A 14 15.27 -22.18 4.39
N GLY A 15 14.82 -21.35 5.34
CA GLY A 15 15.55 -20.20 5.87
C GLY A 15 15.41 -18.92 5.05
N PHE A 16 14.61 -18.93 3.97
CA PHE A 16 14.30 -17.70 3.24
C PHE A 16 13.41 -16.78 4.08
N THR A 17 13.85 -15.53 4.26
CA THR A 17 13.12 -14.52 5.02
C THR A 17 12.60 -13.42 4.11
N TRP A 18 11.28 -13.20 4.17
CA TRP A 18 10.59 -12.09 3.51
C TRP A 18 9.79 -11.30 4.55
N ARG A 19 9.42 -10.08 4.22
CA ARG A 19 8.67 -9.19 5.10
C ARG A 19 7.23 -9.10 4.67
N PHE A 20 6.32 -9.25 5.61
CA PHE A 20 4.89 -8.99 5.43
C PHE A 20 4.49 -7.69 6.13
N THR A 21 3.81 -6.81 5.39
CA THR A 21 3.12 -5.66 5.99
C THR A 21 1.62 -5.76 5.70
N GLY A 22 0.82 -5.84 6.76
CA GLY A 22 -0.62 -5.59 6.70
C GLY A 22 -0.88 -4.10 6.89
N PHE A 23 -1.40 -3.41 5.87
CA PHE A 23 -1.52 -1.95 5.83
C PHE A 23 -2.98 -1.49 5.87
N TYR A 24 -3.29 -0.55 6.75
CA TYR A 24 -4.57 0.16 6.78
C TYR A 24 -4.32 1.65 6.56
N GLY A 25 -4.58 2.10 5.34
CA GLY A 25 -4.40 3.46 4.89
C GLY A 25 -5.41 4.43 5.51
N GLU A 26 -5.02 5.69 5.62
CA GLU A 26 -5.86 6.73 6.20
C GLU A 26 -7.05 7.03 5.27
N PRO A 27 -8.29 6.94 5.76
CA PRO A 27 -9.49 7.17 4.92
C PRO A 27 -9.64 8.63 4.48
N HIS A 28 -9.13 9.59 5.25
CA HIS A 28 -9.30 11.01 4.92
C HIS A 28 -8.26 11.48 3.87
N THR A 29 -8.75 11.98 2.73
CA THR A 29 -7.90 12.46 1.62
C THR A 29 -6.86 13.50 2.04
N ASN A 30 -7.19 14.40 2.97
CA ASN A 30 -6.27 15.44 3.46
C ASN A 30 -5.13 14.90 4.34
N LYS A 31 -5.25 13.66 4.82
CA LYS A 31 -4.27 12.98 5.66
C LYS A 31 -3.55 11.83 4.96
N LYS A 32 -3.86 11.55 3.69
CA LYS A 32 -3.21 10.49 2.88
C LYS A 32 -1.69 10.54 2.86
N THR A 33 -1.11 11.73 2.94
CA THR A 33 0.35 11.91 3.04
C THR A 33 0.96 11.15 4.22
N LEU A 34 0.21 10.93 5.31
CA LEU A 34 0.66 10.11 6.44
C LEU A 34 0.85 8.64 6.04
N SER A 35 -0.08 8.08 5.27
CA SER A 35 0.03 6.71 4.74
C SER A 35 1.24 6.55 3.81
N TRP A 36 1.44 7.50 2.90
CA TRP A 36 2.57 7.44 1.97
C TRP A 36 3.92 7.67 2.65
N LYS A 37 3.97 8.47 3.72
CA LYS A 37 5.16 8.58 4.56
C LYS A 37 5.44 7.27 5.29
N ALA A 38 4.42 6.62 5.85
CA ALA A 38 4.58 5.34 6.54
C ALA A 38 5.15 4.26 5.62
N LEU A 39 4.62 4.11 4.39
CA LEU A 39 5.17 3.16 3.41
C LEU A 39 6.66 3.40 3.14
N ARG A 40 7.05 4.65 2.87
CA ARG A 40 8.46 5.01 2.64
C ARG A 40 9.35 4.74 3.86
N THR A 41 8.83 4.98 5.06
CA THR A 41 9.54 4.64 6.30
C THR A 41 9.76 3.14 6.43
N PHE A 42 8.78 2.30 6.09
CA PHE A 42 8.97 0.84 6.10
C PHE A 42 9.97 0.42 5.04
N HIS A 43 9.87 0.95 3.82
CA HIS A 43 10.83 0.67 2.76
C HIS A 43 12.27 0.97 3.19
N ALA A 44 12.50 2.11 3.85
CA ALA A 44 13.83 2.50 4.34
C ALA A 44 14.35 1.63 5.50
N ALA A 45 13.46 1.04 6.30
CA ALA A 45 13.84 0.37 7.55
C ALA A 45 14.38 -1.05 7.37
N ARG A 46 13.96 -1.81 6.34
CA ARG A 46 14.38 -3.21 6.14
C ARG A 46 14.53 -3.55 4.66
N LYS A 47 15.42 -4.51 4.36
CA LYS A 47 15.80 -4.90 2.99
C LYS A 47 15.35 -6.31 2.57
N HIS A 48 14.48 -6.97 3.33
CA HIS A 48 13.91 -8.24 2.91
C HIS A 48 12.93 -8.04 1.75
N PRO A 49 12.77 -9.03 0.85
CA PRO A 49 11.68 -9.04 -0.13
C PRO A 49 10.35 -8.73 0.57
N TRP A 50 9.58 -7.81 0.02
CA TRP A 50 8.49 -7.16 0.74
C TRP A 50 7.15 -7.41 0.07
N LEU A 51 6.24 -8.03 0.81
CA LEU A 51 4.83 -8.12 0.45
C LEU A 51 4.02 -7.19 1.34
N CYS A 52 3.34 -6.23 0.72
CA CYS A 52 2.47 -5.26 1.41
C CYS A 52 1.04 -5.48 0.93
N LEU A 53 0.12 -5.79 1.85
CA LEU A 53 -1.29 -6.04 1.55
C LEU A 53 -2.19 -5.27 2.50
N GLY A 54 -3.41 -4.95 2.07
CA GLY A 54 -4.45 -4.39 2.92
C GLY A 54 -5.29 -3.34 2.23
N ASP A 55 -5.97 -2.51 3.01
CA ASP A 55 -6.83 -1.44 2.51
C ASP A 55 -6.06 -0.12 2.48
N PHE A 56 -5.62 0.30 1.30
CA PHE A 56 -4.90 1.56 1.12
C PHE A 56 -5.82 2.78 1.16
N ASN A 57 -7.16 2.59 1.14
CA ASN A 57 -8.18 3.62 1.03
C ASN A 57 -7.99 4.55 -0.18
N GLU A 58 -7.34 4.07 -1.25
CA GLU A 58 -7.02 4.81 -2.47
C GLU A 58 -6.97 3.85 -3.65
N ILE A 59 -7.29 4.34 -4.83
CA ILE A 59 -7.27 3.58 -6.09
C ILE A 59 -6.05 3.99 -6.93
N LEU A 60 -5.50 3.06 -7.70
CA LEU A 60 -4.42 3.27 -8.66
C LEU A 60 -4.93 3.75 -10.01
N LEU A 61 -6.11 3.28 -10.42
CA LEU A 61 -6.72 3.54 -11.71
C LEU A 61 -8.17 3.94 -11.54
N SER A 62 -8.64 4.91 -12.36
CA SER A 62 -10.04 5.34 -12.34
C SER A 62 -11.03 4.20 -12.59
N CYS A 63 -10.63 3.17 -13.33
CA CYS A 63 -11.48 2.02 -13.65
C CYS A 63 -11.70 1.06 -12.48
N GLU A 64 -10.94 1.20 -11.39
CA GLU A 64 -11.17 0.42 -10.17
C GLU A 64 -12.40 0.88 -9.39
N LYS A 65 -13.01 2.01 -9.80
CA LYS A 65 -14.20 2.56 -9.17
C LYS A 65 -15.37 2.62 -10.15
N GLU A 66 -16.50 2.07 -9.76
CA GLU A 66 -17.77 2.14 -10.48
C GLU A 66 -18.73 3.14 -9.83
N GLY A 67 -19.09 4.20 -10.57
CA GLY A 67 -20.02 5.21 -10.10
C GLY A 67 -19.46 6.20 -9.05
N GLY A 68 -20.36 7.00 -8.48
CA GLY A 68 -20.01 8.08 -7.56
C GLY A 68 -19.16 9.19 -8.20
N GLN A 69 -18.50 10.00 -7.36
CA GLN A 69 -17.58 11.03 -7.85
C GLN A 69 -16.23 10.41 -8.25
N PRO A 70 -15.70 10.73 -9.45
CA PRO A 70 -14.38 10.29 -9.87
C PRO A 70 -13.31 10.69 -8.86
N ARG A 71 -12.34 9.80 -8.62
CA ARG A 71 -11.18 10.16 -7.80
C ARG A 71 -10.31 11.15 -8.55
N PRO A 72 -9.86 12.26 -7.92
CA PRO A 72 -8.96 13.20 -8.59
C PRO A 72 -7.65 12.53 -9.03
N GLN A 73 -7.23 12.78 -10.27
CA GLN A 73 -6.01 12.18 -10.85
C GLN A 73 -4.78 12.35 -9.95
N ARG A 74 -4.59 13.57 -9.42
CA ARG A 74 -3.51 13.90 -8.47
C ARG A 74 -3.46 13.03 -7.21
N CYS A 75 -4.57 12.43 -6.80
CA CYS A 75 -4.62 11.55 -5.62
C CYS A 75 -4.08 10.17 -5.98
N MET A 76 -4.50 9.64 -7.13
CA MET A 76 -4.00 8.36 -7.67
C MET A 76 -2.51 8.47 -8.04
N ASP A 77 -2.09 9.59 -8.64
CA ASP A 77 -0.68 9.85 -8.97
C ASP A 77 0.19 9.77 -7.72
N LYS A 78 -0.20 10.45 -6.64
CA LYS A 78 0.53 10.40 -5.37
C LYS A 78 0.61 9.00 -4.75
N PHE A 79 -0.39 8.16 -5.02
CA PHE A 79 -0.35 6.76 -4.59
C PHE A 79 0.66 5.98 -5.43
N ARG A 80 0.61 6.13 -6.75
CA ARG A 80 1.58 5.51 -7.68
C ARG A 80 3.01 5.94 -7.37
N ASP A 81 3.26 7.23 -7.14
CA ASP A 81 4.56 7.76 -6.71
C ASP A 81 5.03 7.10 -5.41
N ALA A 82 4.12 6.89 -4.45
CA ALA A 82 4.47 6.24 -3.18
C ALA A 82 4.83 4.77 -3.36
N LEU A 83 4.19 4.05 -4.28
CA LEU A 83 4.54 2.67 -4.62
C LEU A 83 5.88 2.62 -5.35
N GLU A 84 6.12 3.52 -6.31
CA GLU A 84 7.38 3.62 -7.05
C GLU A 84 8.57 3.92 -6.13
N ASP A 85 8.43 4.90 -5.23
CA ASP A 85 9.44 5.23 -4.20
C ASP A 85 9.76 4.04 -3.27
N CYS A 86 8.81 3.11 -3.15
CA CYS A 86 8.91 1.90 -2.34
C CYS A 86 9.32 0.66 -3.15
N SER A 87 9.56 0.80 -4.46
CA SER A 87 9.80 -0.31 -5.39
C SER A 87 8.72 -1.40 -5.30
N LEU A 88 7.49 -1.01 -4.99
CA LEU A 88 6.34 -1.90 -4.91
C LEU A 88 5.66 -1.96 -6.27
N THR A 89 5.36 -3.18 -6.71
CA THR A 89 4.59 -3.43 -7.92
C THR A 89 3.25 -4.02 -7.52
N ASP A 90 2.18 -3.53 -8.14
CA ASP A 90 0.85 -4.12 -7.97
C ASP A 90 0.84 -5.54 -8.58
N LEU A 91 0.39 -6.51 -7.80
CA LEU A 91 0.23 -7.90 -8.24
C LEU A 91 -1.11 -8.12 -8.96
N GLY A 92 -1.99 -7.11 -8.93
CA GLY A 92 -3.36 -7.19 -9.38
C GLY A 92 -4.28 -7.87 -8.37
N PHE A 93 -5.58 -7.75 -8.61
CA PHE A 93 -6.60 -8.48 -7.86
C PHE A 93 -7.69 -8.98 -8.82
N ALA A 94 -8.42 -10.02 -8.37
CA ALA A 94 -9.64 -10.47 -9.00
C ALA A 94 -10.79 -10.22 -8.02
N GLY A 95 -11.71 -9.33 -8.38
CA GLY A 95 -12.84 -8.94 -7.56
C GLY A 95 -13.69 -7.86 -8.24
N ASP A 96 -14.80 -7.50 -7.61
CA ASP A 96 -15.67 -6.45 -8.13
C ASP A 96 -14.99 -5.08 -7.97
N PRO A 97 -15.16 -4.17 -8.96
CA PRO A 97 -14.77 -2.76 -8.81
C PRO A 97 -15.43 -2.11 -7.58
N LEU A 98 -14.75 -1.10 -7.02
CA LEU A 98 -15.17 -0.35 -5.82
C LEU A 98 -16.30 0.65 -6.07
#